data_AF-A0A950U999-F1
#
_entry.id   AF-A0A950U999-F1
#
_cell.length_a   1.000
_cell.length_b   1.000
_cell.length_c   1.000
_cell.angle_alpha   90.00
_cell.angle_beta   90.00
_cell.angle_gamma   90.00
#
_symmetry.space_group_name_H-M   'P 1'
#
loop_
_entity.id
_entity.type
_entity.pdbx_description
1 polymer ?
#
loop_
_entity_poly.entity_id
_entity_poly.type
_entity_poly.pdbx_seq_one_letter_code
_entity_poly.pdbx_strand_id
1 'polypeptide(L)'
;VWSRSNWFGHGVPFIAPSSPNVGPGLTDAGRALVRRCAELGILVDVSHLNEAGFWDLARLGPGPIVATHSGAHAVCASSRNLTDAQLDAIGETGGLVGIVFACAFLRPDFADEADTPLGVIVQHARYVADRIGVEHVALGSDYDGATIPTPLGDVAGTPRLLDALAEDGFGPDELAAIAWNNWRRVLGAWWSG
;
A
#
# COMPACT_ATOMS: atom_id res chain seq x y z
N VAL A 1 -5.45 -7.08 -8.79
CA VAL A 1 -6.34 -8.25 -8.55
C VAL A 1 -6.67 -8.32 -7.07
N TRP A 2 -7.69 -9.03 -6.60
CA TRP A 2 -7.79 -9.38 -5.16
C TRP A 2 -6.87 -10.58 -4.84
N SER A 3 -6.83 -11.07 -3.59
CA SER A 3 -6.08 -12.27 -3.14
C SER A 3 -6.62 -13.59 -3.70
N ARG A 4 -6.79 -13.64 -5.03
CA ARG A 4 -7.24 -14.76 -5.82
C ARG A 4 -6.75 -14.58 -7.25
N SER A 5 -6.40 -15.69 -7.90
CA SER A 5 -6.09 -15.69 -9.33
C SER A 5 -7.36 -15.41 -10.15
N ASN A 6 -7.23 -14.60 -11.20
CA ASN A 6 -8.29 -14.35 -12.17
C ASN A 6 -7.71 -14.31 -13.59
N TRP A 7 -8.53 -13.92 -14.56
CA TRP A 7 -8.11 -13.89 -15.96
C TRP A 7 -6.95 -12.93 -16.26
N PHE A 8 -6.73 -11.92 -15.40
CA PHE A 8 -5.73 -10.87 -15.62
C PHE A 8 -4.40 -11.14 -14.90
N GLY A 9 -4.41 -11.92 -13.82
CA GLY A 9 -3.18 -12.24 -13.09
C GLY A 9 -3.46 -12.92 -11.75
N HIS A 10 -2.44 -12.91 -10.90
CA HIS A 10 -2.41 -13.70 -9.67
C HIS A 10 -2.21 -12.82 -8.44
N GLY A 11 -3.13 -12.94 -7.48
CA GLY A 11 -3.03 -12.27 -6.20
C GLY A 11 -2.31 -13.13 -5.17
N VAL A 12 -1.73 -12.50 -4.15
CA VAL A 12 -1.09 -13.20 -3.04
C VAL A 12 -2.12 -13.87 -2.13
N PRO A 13 -1.88 -15.09 -1.62
CA PRO A 13 -2.66 -15.65 -0.52
C PRO A 13 -2.36 -14.89 0.78
N PHE A 14 -3.24 -14.95 1.79
CA PHE A 14 -2.99 -14.35 3.11
C PHE A 14 -2.16 -15.29 3.97
N ILE A 15 -0.83 -15.20 3.87
CA ILE A 15 0.11 -16.05 4.61
C ILE A 15 1.29 -15.22 5.09
N ALA A 16 1.80 -15.57 6.27
CA ALA A 16 2.97 -14.96 6.87
C ALA A 16 3.69 -15.97 7.79
N PRO A 17 5.03 -15.93 7.89
CA PRO A 17 5.93 -15.16 7.04
C PRO A 17 5.97 -15.71 5.60
N SER A 18 6.01 -14.84 4.60
CA SER A 18 6.09 -15.25 3.18
C SER A 18 6.63 -14.13 2.29
N SER A 19 7.37 -14.48 1.25
CA SER A 19 7.62 -13.57 0.12
C SER A 19 6.28 -13.27 -0.61
N PRO A 20 6.11 -12.06 -1.19
CA PRO A 20 5.00 -11.77 -2.09
C PRO A 20 5.15 -12.43 -3.48
N ASN A 21 6.32 -13.01 -3.80
CA ASN A 21 6.53 -13.78 -5.03
C ASN A 21 6.00 -15.21 -4.90
N VAL A 22 4.69 -15.36 -5.15
CA VAL A 22 3.97 -16.62 -4.93
C VAL A 22 3.53 -17.33 -6.22
N GLY A 23 3.95 -16.84 -7.39
CA GLY A 23 3.53 -17.43 -8.66
C GLY A 23 3.77 -16.54 -9.89
N PRO A 24 3.16 -16.87 -11.03
CA PRO A 24 3.29 -16.10 -12.27
C PRO A 24 2.67 -14.70 -12.16
N GLY A 25 3.08 -13.79 -13.05
CA GLY A 25 2.65 -12.39 -13.05
C GLY A 25 1.36 -12.12 -13.82
N LEU A 26 1.31 -11.05 -14.60
CA LEU A 26 0.16 -10.73 -15.44
C LEU A 26 0.03 -11.71 -16.60
N THR A 27 -1.20 -12.01 -17.00
CA THR A 27 -1.47 -12.69 -18.27
C THR A 27 -1.36 -11.71 -19.45
N ASP A 28 -1.45 -12.18 -20.69
CA ASP A 28 -1.55 -11.26 -21.85
C ASP A 28 -2.77 -10.34 -21.75
N ALA A 29 -3.90 -10.87 -21.28
CA ALA A 29 -5.10 -10.08 -21.02
C ALA A 29 -4.87 -9.05 -19.90
N GLY A 30 -4.11 -9.40 -18.86
CA GLY A 30 -3.73 -8.47 -17.79
C GLY A 30 -2.84 -7.34 -18.28
N ARG A 31 -1.83 -7.64 -19.11
CA ARG A 31 -0.99 -6.62 -19.75
C ARG A 31 -1.81 -5.69 -20.65
N ALA A 32 -2.77 -6.23 -21.42
CA ALA A 32 -3.68 -5.44 -22.23
C ALA A 32 -4.59 -4.55 -21.38
N LEU A 33 -5.10 -5.07 -20.26
CA LEU A 33 -5.90 -4.29 -19.31
C LEU A 33 -5.11 -3.11 -18.74
N VAL A 34 -3.87 -3.32 -18.28
CA VAL A 34 -3.02 -2.24 -17.74
C VAL A 34 -2.81 -1.13 -18.77
N ARG A 35 -2.49 -1.48 -20.02
CA ARG A 35 -2.36 -0.48 -21.10
C ARG A 35 -3.65 0.29 -21.33
N ARG A 36 -4.78 -0.43 -21.37
CA ARG A 36 -6.09 0.20 -21.59
C ARG A 36 -6.50 1.11 -20.43
N CYS A 37 -6.15 0.76 -19.20
CA CYS A 37 -6.33 1.60 -18.03
C CYS A 37 -5.52 2.89 -18.15
N ALA A 38 -4.25 2.80 -18.55
CA ALA A 38 -3.39 3.97 -18.78
C ALA A 38 -3.97 4.91 -19.86
N GLU A 39 -4.43 4.36 -21.00
CA GLU A 39 -5.08 5.14 -22.07
C GLU A 39 -6.37 5.85 -21.62
N LEU A 40 -7.03 5.37 -20.57
CA LEU A 40 -8.30 5.88 -20.06
C LEU A 40 -8.14 6.73 -18.80
N GLY A 41 -6.92 6.93 -18.30
CA GLY A 41 -6.69 7.58 -17.00
C GLY A 41 -7.24 6.79 -15.81
N ILE A 42 -7.40 5.47 -15.94
CA ILE A 42 -7.85 4.59 -14.84
C ILE A 42 -6.62 4.16 -14.04
N LEU A 43 -6.51 4.65 -12.81
CA LEU A 43 -5.46 4.25 -11.88
C LEU A 43 -5.47 2.73 -11.66
N VAL A 44 -4.30 2.12 -11.74
CA VAL A 44 -4.11 0.68 -11.48
C VAL A 44 -3.49 0.47 -10.10
N ASP A 45 -4.23 -0.18 -9.21
CA ASP A 45 -3.80 -0.53 -7.85
C ASP A 45 -3.09 -1.89 -7.81
N VAL A 46 -1.91 -1.93 -7.18
CA VAL A 46 -1.11 -3.15 -7.00
C VAL A 46 -1.36 -3.87 -5.69
N SER A 47 -2.20 -3.33 -4.80
CA SER A 47 -2.60 -4.04 -3.58
C SER A 47 -3.17 -5.42 -3.93
N HIS A 48 -2.75 -6.44 -3.18
CA HIS A 48 -2.92 -7.88 -3.41
C HIS A 48 -2.22 -8.51 -4.62
N LEU A 49 -1.77 -7.75 -5.62
CA LEU A 49 -1.05 -8.32 -6.75
C LEU A 49 0.25 -8.97 -6.27
N ASN A 50 0.57 -10.17 -6.77
CA ASN A 50 1.83 -10.80 -6.41
C ASN A 50 3.04 -10.05 -6.99
N GLU A 51 4.23 -10.36 -6.48
CA GLU A 51 5.45 -9.65 -6.85
C GLU A 51 5.74 -9.75 -8.36
N ALA A 52 5.54 -10.91 -8.98
CA ALA A 52 5.72 -11.07 -10.42
C ALA A 52 4.81 -10.13 -11.23
N GLY A 53 3.54 -10.01 -10.83
CA GLY A 53 2.57 -9.13 -11.46
C GLY A 53 2.87 -7.65 -11.21
N PHE A 54 3.35 -7.30 -10.01
CA PHE A 54 3.85 -5.96 -9.69
C PHE A 54 4.95 -5.56 -10.68
N TRP A 55 5.95 -6.42 -10.87
CA TRP A 55 7.06 -6.13 -11.77
C TRP A 55 6.65 -6.12 -13.25
N ASP A 56 5.66 -6.92 -13.65
CA ASP A 56 5.06 -6.81 -14.98
C ASP A 56 4.41 -5.44 -15.19
N LEU A 57 3.65 -4.94 -14.21
CA LEU A 57 3.06 -3.61 -14.25
C LEU A 57 4.13 -2.51 -14.30
N ALA A 58 5.15 -2.60 -13.45
CA ALA A 58 6.26 -1.64 -13.42
C ALA A 58 6.96 -1.54 -14.78
N ARG A 59 7.22 -2.68 -15.44
CA ARG A 59 7.80 -2.72 -16.80
C ARG A 59 6.90 -2.13 -17.88
N LEU A 60 5.58 -2.21 -17.72
CA LEU A 60 4.64 -1.59 -18.65
C LEU A 60 4.60 -0.06 -18.50
N GLY A 61 4.96 0.47 -17.33
CA GLY A 61 5.07 1.89 -17.06
C GLY A 61 3.78 2.68 -17.34
N PRO A 62 2.62 2.32 -16.76
CA PRO A 62 1.36 3.00 -17.04
C PRO A 62 1.25 4.41 -16.41
N GLY A 63 2.20 4.78 -15.55
CA GLY A 63 2.17 5.97 -14.71
C GLY A 63 2.67 5.67 -13.29
N PRO A 64 2.42 6.55 -12.31
CA PRO A 64 2.77 6.32 -10.92
C PRO A 64 2.18 5.01 -10.38
N ILE A 65 3.01 4.16 -9.77
CA ILE A 65 2.57 2.90 -9.17
C ILE A 65 1.91 3.19 -7.82
N VAL A 66 0.72 2.62 -7.60
CA VAL A 66 -0.05 2.88 -6.37
C VAL A 66 -0.43 1.57 -5.70
N ALA A 67 -0.07 1.43 -4.43
CA ALA A 67 -0.64 0.44 -3.53
C ALA A 67 -1.61 1.15 -2.58
N THR A 68 -2.91 0.99 -2.78
CA THR A 68 -3.93 1.70 -1.99
C THR A 68 -3.99 1.29 -0.52
N HIS A 69 -3.62 0.04 -0.20
CA HIS A 69 -3.60 -0.50 1.17
C HIS A 69 -2.57 -1.64 1.27
N SER A 70 -1.36 -1.33 1.73
CA SER A 70 -0.28 -2.30 1.98
C SER A 70 0.69 -1.78 3.04
N GLY A 71 1.45 -2.67 3.68
CA GLY A 71 2.52 -2.32 4.62
C GLY A 71 3.93 -2.56 4.07
N ALA A 72 4.95 -2.30 4.89
CA ALA A 72 6.34 -2.61 4.58
C ALA A 72 6.70 -4.05 5.00
N HIS A 73 7.22 -4.84 4.06
CA HIS A 73 7.54 -6.26 4.28
C HIS A 73 8.67 -6.44 5.30
N ALA A 74 9.62 -5.50 5.33
CA ALA A 74 10.71 -5.49 6.29
C ALA A 74 10.25 -5.31 7.76
N VAL A 75 9.07 -4.71 7.97
CA VAL A 75 8.47 -4.56 9.31
C VAL A 75 7.58 -5.75 9.65
N CYS A 76 6.72 -6.16 8.70
CA CYS A 76 5.88 -7.34 8.81
C CYS A 76 5.97 -8.17 7.51
N ALA A 77 6.62 -9.33 7.58
CA ALA A 77 6.88 -10.22 6.44
C ALA A 77 5.64 -11.00 5.93
N SER A 78 4.48 -10.34 5.89
CA SER A 78 3.26 -10.85 5.24
C SER A 78 3.41 -10.81 3.72
N SER A 79 2.90 -11.82 3.02
CA SER A 79 2.81 -11.82 1.55
C SER A 79 2.04 -10.60 0.99
N ARG A 80 1.23 -9.92 1.81
CA ARG A 80 0.50 -8.70 1.42
C ARG A 80 1.35 -7.44 1.46
N ASN A 81 2.51 -7.45 2.08
CA ASN A 81 3.35 -6.27 2.23
C ASN A 81 4.40 -6.14 1.13
N LEU A 82 4.80 -4.90 0.88
CA LEU A 82 5.71 -4.52 -0.18
C LEU A 82 7.15 -4.70 0.26
N THR A 83 7.93 -5.42 -0.54
CA THR A 83 9.38 -5.50 -0.34
C THR A 83 10.04 -4.15 -0.59
N ASP A 84 11.22 -3.99 -0.03
CA ASP A 84 12.11 -2.85 -0.24
C ASP A 84 12.26 -2.46 -1.73
N ALA A 85 12.47 -3.44 -2.61
CA ALA A 85 12.58 -3.19 -4.04
C ALA A 85 11.26 -2.70 -4.66
N GLN A 86 10.11 -3.20 -4.19
CA GLN A 86 8.81 -2.70 -4.64
C GLN A 86 8.54 -1.27 -4.14
N LEU A 87 8.95 -0.96 -2.92
CA LEU A 87 8.87 0.41 -2.39
C LEU A 87 9.72 1.36 -3.25
N ASP A 88 10.97 1.00 -3.56
CA ASP A 88 11.85 1.82 -4.39
C ASP A 88 11.21 2.12 -5.75
N ALA A 89 10.67 1.10 -6.42
CA ALA A 89 9.98 1.28 -7.70
C ALA A 89 8.72 2.18 -7.59
N ILE A 90 8.01 2.14 -6.45
CA ILE A 90 6.91 3.07 -6.19
C ILE A 90 7.44 4.50 -6.05
N GLY A 91 8.54 4.71 -5.31
CA GLY A 91 9.21 6.00 -5.18
C GLY A 91 9.66 6.57 -6.53
N GLU A 92 10.39 5.78 -7.31
CA GLU A 92 10.93 6.14 -8.64
C GLU A 92 9.85 6.56 -9.65
N THR A 93 8.65 6.01 -9.53
CA THR A 93 7.52 6.35 -10.44
C THR A 93 6.69 7.55 -9.97
N GLY A 94 7.06 8.20 -8.85
CA GLY A 94 6.21 9.25 -8.27
C GLY A 94 4.96 8.69 -7.58
N GLY A 95 4.96 7.40 -7.25
CA GLY A 95 3.83 6.61 -6.79
C GLY A 95 3.39 6.87 -5.35
N LEU A 96 2.63 5.93 -4.79
CA LEU A 96 2.06 6.03 -3.44
C LEU A 96 1.88 4.68 -2.76
N VAL A 97 2.08 4.65 -1.44
CA VAL A 97 1.71 3.57 -0.54
C VAL A 97 0.70 4.09 0.49
N GLY A 98 -0.53 3.60 0.41
CA GLY A 98 -1.51 3.72 1.49
C GLY A 98 -1.20 2.69 2.57
N ILE A 99 -0.80 3.16 3.76
CA ILE A 99 -0.50 2.32 4.90
C ILE A 99 -1.80 1.69 5.41
N VAL A 100 -1.84 0.35 5.36
CA VAL A 100 -3.00 -0.46 5.77
C VAL A 100 -3.18 -0.49 7.29
N PHE A 101 -4.42 -0.55 7.78
CA PHE A 101 -4.69 -0.63 9.23
C PHE A 101 -4.95 -2.07 9.73
N ALA A 102 -4.92 -3.05 8.83
CA ALA A 102 -5.17 -4.45 9.13
C ALA A 102 -4.09 -5.04 10.04
N CYS A 103 -4.46 -5.49 11.24
CA CYS A 103 -3.53 -5.98 12.27
C CYS A 103 -2.61 -7.10 11.75
N ALA A 104 -3.17 -8.07 11.03
CA ALA A 104 -2.44 -9.19 10.44
C ALA A 104 -1.33 -8.77 9.45
N PHE A 105 -1.36 -7.54 8.91
CA PHE A 105 -0.37 -7.01 7.96
C PHE A 105 0.56 -5.97 8.59
N LEU A 106 0.38 -5.67 9.88
CA LEU A 106 1.13 -4.67 10.60
C LEU A 106 2.08 -5.29 11.62
N ARG A 107 1.61 -6.31 12.34
CA ARG A 107 2.38 -6.85 13.44
C ARG A 107 3.49 -7.80 12.96
N PRO A 108 4.70 -7.73 13.52
CA PRO A 108 5.78 -8.65 13.17
C PRO A 108 5.51 -10.09 13.60
N ASP A 109 4.61 -10.31 14.56
CA ASP A 109 4.14 -11.63 15.01
C ASP A 109 2.95 -12.18 14.19
N PHE A 110 2.45 -11.39 13.23
CA PHE A 110 1.33 -11.71 12.34
C PHE A 110 -0.02 -11.95 13.03
N ALA A 111 -0.18 -11.52 14.29
CA ALA A 111 -1.44 -11.70 15.00
C ALA A 111 -2.55 -10.81 14.39
N ASP A 112 -3.75 -11.38 14.22
CA ASP A 112 -4.93 -10.65 13.76
C ASP A 112 -5.76 -10.18 14.97
N GLU A 113 -5.16 -9.34 15.81
CA GLU A 113 -5.73 -8.93 17.09
C GLU A 113 -5.95 -7.42 17.16
N ALA A 114 -7.16 -7.01 17.56
CA ALA A 114 -7.51 -5.61 17.73
C ALA A 114 -6.75 -4.92 18.89
N ASP A 115 -6.12 -5.68 19.80
CA ASP A 115 -5.17 -5.15 20.78
C ASP A 115 -3.80 -4.89 20.13
N THR A 116 -3.82 -4.01 19.12
CA THR A 116 -2.64 -3.57 18.38
C THR A 116 -2.44 -2.08 18.61
N PRO A 117 -1.27 -1.64 19.08
CA PRO A 117 -0.98 -0.22 19.26
C PRO A 117 -0.97 0.56 17.94
N LEU A 118 -1.40 1.82 17.96
CA LEU A 118 -1.27 2.72 16.79
C LEU A 118 0.18 2.89 16.33
N GLY A 119 1.13 2.78 17.26
CA GLY A 119 2.57 2.83 16.98
C GLY A 119 3.04 1.82 15.94
N VAL A 120 2.32 0.70 15.75
CA VAL A 120 2.65 -0.29 14.70
C VAL A 120 2.31 0.26 13.31
N ILE A 121 1.21 1.00 13.16
CA ILE A 121 0.88 1.72 11.92
C ILE A 121 1.93 2.82 11.66
N VAL A 122 2.28 3.58 12.70
CA VAL A 122 3.28 4.64 12.63
C VAL A 122 4.64 4.09 12.20
N GLN A 123 5.06 2.94 12.71
CA GLN A 123 6.30 2.27 12.31
C GLN A 123 6.33 1.95 10.81
N HIS A 124 5.22 1.49 10.25
CA HIS A 124 5.09 1.26 8.81
C HIS A 124 5.17 2.55 8.01
N ALA A 125 4.45 3.60 8.44
CA ALA A 125 4.47 4.91 7.80
C ALA A 125 5.89 5.52 7.81
N ARG A 126 6.57 5.48 8.96
CA ARG A 126 7.96 5.93 9.13
C ARG A 126 8.91 5.15 8.24
N TYR A 127 8.83 3.82 8.23
CA TYR A 127 9.69 3.00 7.39
C TYR A 127 9.58 3.36 5.91
N VAL A 128 8.35 3.53 5.40
CA VAL A 128 8.14 3.91 4.00
C VAL A 128 8.62 5.35 3.75
N ALA A 129 8.34 6.29 4.66
CA ALA A 129 8.79 7.68 4.53
C ALA A 129 10.32 7.79 4.51
N ASP A 130 11.01 7.09 5.40
CA ASP A 130 12.48 7.10 5.48
C ASP A 130 13.13 6.47 4.25
N ARG A 131 12.45 5.50 3.62
CA ARG A 131 12.97 4.80 2.44
C ARG A 131 12.77 5.58 1.15
N ILE A 132 11.54 6.02 0.90
CA ILE A 132 11.15 6.57 -0.41
C ILE A 132 10.63 8.00 -0.35
N GLY A 133 10.52 8.61 0.82
CA GLY A 133 10.02 9.97 0.99
C GLY A 133 8.59 10.03 1.51
N VAL A 134 8.29 11.02 2.36
CA VAL A 134 6.96 11.22 2.97
C VAL A 134 5.88 11.54 1.94
N GLU A 135 6.27 12.11 0.80
CA GLU A 135 5.39 12.40 -0.33
C GLU A 135 4.79 11.14 -0.99
N HIS A 136 5.33 9.96 -0.66
CA HIS A 136 4.84 8.66 -1.13
C HIS A 136 4.02 7.89 -0.08
N VAL A 137 3.83 8.44 1.12
CA VAL A 137 3.06 7.81 2.19
C VAL A 137 1.65 8.39 2.23
N ALA A 138 0.65 7.54 2.42
CA ALA A 138 -0.73 7.96 2.65
C ALA A 138 -1.48 7.02 3.60
N LEU A 139 -2.68 7.41 4.01
CA LEU A 139 -3.61 6.51 4.69
C LEU A 139 -4.30 5.57 3.70
N GLY A 140 -4.34 4.28 4.02
CA GLY A 140 -4.97 3.22 3.21
C GLY A 140 -5.77 2.25 4.07
N SER A 141 -6.77 2.76 4.78
CA SER A 141 -7.30 2.14 6.00
C SER A 141 -7.71 0.68 5.89
N ASP A 142 -8.35 0.29 4.79
CA ASP A 142 -9.10 -0.96 4.69
C ASP A 142 -10.23 -1.05 5.74
N TYR A 143 -10.84 0.10 6.07
CA TYR A 143 -12.03 0.16 6.94
C TYR A 143 -13.14 -0.75 6.38
N ASP A 144 -13.85 -1.44 7.28
CA ASP A 144 -14.86 -2.46 6.98
C ASP A 144 -14.33 -3.71 6.24
N GLY A 145 -13.02 -3.79 5.99
CA GLY A 145 -12.35 -4.90 5.28
C GLY A 145 -11.48 -5.81 6.15
N ALA A 146 -11.09 -5.35 7.36
CA ALA A 146 -10.14 -6.05 8.22
C ALA A 146 -10.38 -5.81 9.72
N THR A 147 -9.75 -6.64 10.55
CA THR A 147 -9.53 -6.32 11.96
C THR A 147 -8.52 -5.18 12.07
N ILE A 148 -8.88 -4.11 12.77
CA ILE A 148 -8.04 -2.93 12.97
C ILE A 148 -7.77 -2.69 14.46
N PRO A 149 -6.75 -1.88 14.81
CA PRO A 149 -6.51 -1.44 16.18
C PRO A 149 -7.76 -0.91 16.90
N THR A 150 -8.01 -1.37 18.12
CA THR A 150 -9.07 -0.87 19.02
C THR A 150 -9.01 0.65 19.22
N PRO A 151 -7.81 1.28 19.35
CA PRO A 151 -7.72 2.73 19.42
C PRO A 151 -8.12 3.45 18.13
N LEU A 152 -8.23 2.79 16.97
CA LEU A 152 -8.96 3.35 15.83
C LEU A 152 -10.45 3.11 16.06
N GLY A 153 -10.86 1.85 16.20
CA GLY A 153 -12.26 1.44 16.32
C GLY A 153 -12.99 1.55 14.98
N ASP A 154 -13.12 2.78 14.48
CA ASP A 154 -13.68 3.13 13.18
C ASP A 154 -13.06 4.43 12.64
N VAL A 155 -13.66 5.02 11.60
CA VAL A 155 -13.19 6.27 11.00
C VAL A 155 -13.06 7.44 11.99
N ALA A 156 -13.87 7.49 13.06
CA ALA A 156 -13.79 8.53 14.09
C ALA A 156 -12.51 8.45 14.91
N GLY A 157 -11.79 7.33 14.88
CA GLY A 157 -10.47 7.18 15.50
C GLY A 157 -9.32 7.73 14.69
N THR A 158 -9.51 8.09 13.42
CA THR A 158 -8.45 8.59 12.52
C THR A 158 -7.65 9.77 13.11
N PRO A 159 -8.26 10.76 13.80
CA PRO A 159 -7.49 11.82 14.45
C PRO A 159 -6.43 11.31 15.44
N ARG A 160 -6.72 10.23 16.19
CA ARG A 160 -5.77 9.64 17.14
C ARG A 160 -4.54 9.04 16.44
N LEU A 161 -4.72 8.54 15.22
CA LEU A 161 -3.59 8.08 14.41
C LEU A 161 -2.75 9.26 13.89
N LEU A 162 -3.39 10.37 13.52
CA LEU A 162 -2.67 11.60 13.15
C LEU A 162 -1.88 12.16 14.34
N ASP A 163 -2.46 12.14 15.54
CA ASP A 163 -1.75 12.51 16.78
C ASP A 163 -0.54 11.59 17.02
N ALA A 164 -0.71 10.28 16.86
CA ALA A 164 0.41 9.32 17.00
C ALA A 164 1.53 9.52 15.96
N LEU A 165 1.18 9.89 14.72
CA LEU A 165 2.17 10.28 13.69
C LEU A 165 2.89 11.59 14.09
N ALA A 166 2.16 12.55 14.64
CA ALA A 166 2.75 13.80 15.12
C ALA A 166 3.72 13.57 16.29
N GLU A 167 3.35 12.69 17.22
CA GLU A 167 4.19 12.29 18.36
C GLU A 167 5.50 11.60 17.93
N ASP A 168 5.47 10.85 16.82
CA ASP A 168 6.66 10.25 16.19
C ASP A 168 7.53 11.28 15.43
N GLY A 169 7.04 12.50 15.24
CA GLY A 169 7.81 13.62 14.70
C GLY A 169 7.46 14.01 13.27
N PHE A 170 6.37 13.50 12.68
CA PHE A 170 5.87 14.05 11.42
C PHE A 170 5.37 15.48 11.62
N GLY A 171 5.88 16.41 10.82
CA GLY A 171 5.52 17.82 10.87
C GLY A 171 4.10 18.11 10.35
N PRO A 172 3.54 19.31 10.60
CA PRO A 172 2.19 19.66 10.15
C PRO A 172 1.95 19.49 8.63
N ASP A 173 2.92 19.87 7.81
CA ASP A 173 2.82 19.73 6.35
C ASP A 173 2.89 18.27 5.91
N GLU A 174 3.69 17.45 6.59
CA GLU A 174 3.80 16.00 6.35
C GLU A 174 2.51 15.28 6.75
N LEU A 175 1.91 15.65 7.89
CA LEU A 175 0.62 15.11 8.32
C LEU A 175 -0.49 15.45 7.31
N ALA A 176 -0.52 16.68 6.79
CA ALA A 176 -1.43 17.05 5.71
C ALA A 176 -1.14 16.28 4.41
N ALA A 177 0.14 15.98 4.14
CA ALA A 177 0.56 15.17 3.01
C ALA A 177 0.03 13.73 3.09
N ILE A 178 0.30 13.06 4.21
CA ILE A 178 -0.14 11.70 4.52
C ILE A 178 -1.66 11.60 4.54
N ALA A 179 -2.33 12.59 5.14
CA ALA A 179 -3.78 12.58 5.27
C ALA A 179 -4.50 12.74 3.92
N TRP A 180 -3.99 13.58 3.00
CA TRP A 180 -4.70 13.84 1.74
C TRP A 180 -3.89 14.44 0.57
N ASN A 181 -2.85 15.27 0.78
CA ASN A 181 -2.19 15.91 -0.38
C ASN A 181 -1.48 14.91 -1.30
N ASN A 182 -0.89 13.85 -0.75
CA ASN A 182 -0.19 12.85 -1.54
C ASN A 182 -1.15 12.07 -2.46
N TRP A 183 -2.33 11.72 -1.95
CA TRP A 183 -3.42 11.17 -2.77
C TRP A 183 -3.80 12.11 -3.92
N ARG A 184 -4.02 13.39 -3.63
CA ARG A 184 -4.39 14.39 -4.66
C ARG A 184 -3.31 14.54 -5.73
N ARG A 185 -2.03 14.57 -5.35
CA ARG A 185 -0.88 14.66 -6.27
C ARG A 185 -0.89 13.50 -7.27
N VAL A 186 -1.06 12.28 -6.77
CA VAL A 186 -0.99 11.06 -7.57
C VAL A 186 -2.21 10.88 -8.46
N LEU A 187 -3.41 11.19 -7.97
CA LEU A 187 -4.62 11.22 -8.79
C LEU A 187 -4.52 12.28 -9.90
N GLY A 188 -3.97 13.46 -9.57
CA GLY A 188 -3.70 14.51 -10.56
C GLY A 188 -2.77 14.03 -11.69
N ALA A 189 -1.71 13.28 -11.35
CA ALA A 189 -0.79 12.72 -12.33
C ALA A 189 -1.46 11.68 -13.26
N TRP A 190 -2.39 10.88 -12.74
CA TRP A 190 -3.13 9.88 -13.53
C TRP A 190 -4.20 10.49 -14.45
N TRP A 191 -4.74 11.65 -14.12
CA TRP A 191 -5.89 12.24 -14.82
C TRP A 191 -5.54 13.47 -15.68
N SER A 192 -4.28 13.90 -15.67
CA SER A 192 -3.81 15.04 -16.48
C SER A 192 -3.21 14.64 -17.85
N GLY A 193 -3.15 13.34 -18.15
CA GLY A 193 -2.75 12.78 -19.46
C GLY A 193 -3.95 12.44 -20.32
#